data_AF-A0A9Q1IBW1-F1
#
_entry.id   AF-A0A9Q1IBW1-F1
#
_cell.length_a   1.000
_cell.length_b   1.000
_cell.length_c   1.000
_cell.angle_alpha   90.00
_cell.angle_beta   90.00
_cell.angle_gamma   90.00
#
_symmetry.space_group_name_H-M   'P 1'
#
loop_
_entity.id
_entity.type
_entity.pdbx_description
1 polymer ?
#
loop_
_entity_poly.entity_id
_entity_poly.type
_entity_poly.pdbx_seq_one_letter_code
_entity_poly.pdbx_strand_id
1 'polypeptide(L)'
;MGMIWRMATPSAEDWQKKDGTPYKWLDYVHKVSSIILARHGDADRIICVNDPYDAAYSTKDNERDLRVQGKAHVPNTYMKLGDPFPSAREFKTLLCSISNKGRLQKLICSYLTDLTQNVDAEIVYSVGSHCTNLSTLQPMQNYSFDQSEADTILFSAYAVLRESGYSGPVIIDTADTDAYVAAAAISQQLPGGEEAQQKLLRCGDSLDPEEEVVEELFEFTRHVIYGDKKSITMAEARAAKWKRMKNKSFIRLPPDADSLRQHCLRANFLAYLVHHPSLKHHPSPLGHGWELVGGRCRPVRHTRPALPTHLPAPGPAEESEEDDENEEDEEEGDDDVQRRRGDSSESDDLESSEAECSDSD
;
A
#
# COMPACT_ATOMS: atom_id res chain seq x y z
N MET A 1 3.59 1.57 2.49
CA MET A 1 4.29 2.43 3.47
C MET A 1 3.57 3.71 3.90
N GLY A 2 2.48 4.12 3.23
CA GLY A 2 1.77 5.35 3.60
C GLY A 2 1.12 5.35 4.99
N MET A 3 0.91 4.19 5.61
CA MET A 3 0.11 4.08 6.83
C MET A 3 0.92 4.24 8.12
N ILE A 4 2.17 3.75 8.28
CA ILE A 4 2.92 4.01 9.53
C ILE A 4 3.25 5.50 9.67
N TRP A 5 3.54 6.18 8.55
CA TRP A 5 3.74 7.62 8.52
C TRP A 5 2.46 8.37 8.90
N ARG A 6 1.30 7.84 8.52
CA ARG A 6 -0.02 8.40 8.85
C ARG A 6 -0.46 8.08 10.27
N MET A 7 -0.21 6.87 10.78
CA MET A 7 -0.51 6.47 12.16
C MET A 7 0.33 7.24 13.17
N ALA A 8 1.55 7.63 12.78
CA ALA A 8 2.37 8.53 13.56
C ALA A 8 1.99 10.01 13.39
N THR A 9 1.05 10.36 12.49
CA THR A 9 0.57 11.74 12.40
C THR A 9 0.01 12.14 13.76
N PRO A 10 0.38 13.31 14.29
CA PRO A 10 -0.07 13.75 15.60
C PRO A 10 -1.62 13.78 15.66
N SER A 11 -2.20 13.12 16.66
CA SER A 11 -3.61 13.30 17.02
C SER A 11 -3.84 14.73 17.52
N ALA A 12 -5.10 15.16 17.67
CA ALA A 12 -5.43 16.46 18.27
C ALA A 12 -4.67 16.72 19.60
N GLU A 13 -4.48 15.66 20.39
CA GLU A 13 -3.80 15.67 21.69
C GLU A 13 -2.27 15.74 21.57
N ASP A 14 -1.70 15.25 20.47
CA ASP A 14 -0.26 15.29 20.24
C ASP A 14 0.23 16.69 19.82
N TRP A 15 -0.63 17.55 19.25
CA TRP A 15 -0.21 18.86 18.69
C TRP A 15 0.28 19.87 19.72
N GLN A 16 -0.16 19.73 20.97
CA GLN A 16 0.32 20.52 22.09
C GLN A 16 0.87 19.59 23.16
N LYS A 17 2.17 19.70 23.42
CA LYS A 17 2.75 18.99 24.55
C LYS A 17 2.13 19.51 25.85
N LYS A 18 2.16 18.69 26.90
CA LYS A 18 1.64 19.05 28.23
C LYS A 18 2.27 20.34 28.80
N ASP A 19 3.46 20.71 28.33
CA ASP A 19 4.19 21.92 28.72
C ASP A 19 3.85 23.15 27.85
N GLY A 20 2.92 23.02 26.89
CA GLY A 20 2.51 24.08 25.98
C GLY A 20 3.46 24.34 24.81
N THR A 21 4.56 23.59 24.69
CA THR A 21 5.49 23.73 23.57
C THR A 21 4.94 23.04 22.29
N PRO A 22 5.27 23.56 21.10
CA PRO A 22 4.78 22.99 19.84
C PRO A 22 5.40 21.61 19.61
N TYR A 23 4.62 20.71 19.01
CA TYR A 23 5.10 19.44 18.49
C TYR A 23 6.09 19.65 17.34
N LYS A 24 7.23 18.95 17.36
CA LYS A 24 8.34 19.11 16.40
C LYS A 24 8.57 17.85 15.58
N TRP A 25 9.37 17.97 14.53
CA TRP A 25 9.83 16.80 13.76
C TRP A 25 10.58 15.78 14.63
N LEU A 26 11.32 16.22 15.65
CA LEU A 26 11.97 15.31 16.61
C LEU A 26 10.95 14.41 17.31
N ASP A 27 9.83 14.98 17.75
CA ASP A 27 8.78 14.23 18.45
C ASP A 27 8.13 13.21 17.51
N TYR A 28 7.92 13.60 16.24
CA TYR A 28 7.39 12.72 15.20
C TYR A 28 8.30 11.52 14.95
N VAL A 29 9.60 11.74 14.68
CA VAL A 29 10.53 10.63 14.39
C VAL A 29 10.77 9.75 15.61
N HIS A 30 10.76 10.34 16.81
CA HIS A 30 10.78 9.60 18.06
C HIS A 30 9.53 8.71 18.19
N LYS A 31 8.32 9.24 17.92
CA LYS A 31 7.07 8.48 17.94
C LYS A 31 7.09 7.33 16.94
N VAL A 32 7.50 7.57 15.68
CA VAL A 32 7.63 6.52 14.65
C VAL A 32 8.58 5.41 15.12
N SER A 33 9.77 5.78 15.59
CA SER A 33 10.78 4.81 16.02
C SER A 33 10.33 4.03 17.26
N SER A 34 9.67 4.70 18.21
CA SER A 34 9.09 4.05 19.40
C SER A 34 8.01 3.03 19.01
N ILE A 35 7.16 3.33 18.02
CA ILE A 35 6.16 2.38 17.53
C ILE A 35 6.84 1.15 16.93
N ILE A 36 7.87 1.34 16.10
CA ILE A 36 8.62 0.23 15.48
C ILE A 36 9.23 -0.66 16.57
N LEU A 37 9.96 -0.07 17.52
CA LEU A 37 10.63 -0.83 18.58
C LEU A 37 9.64 -1.51 19.53
N ALA A 38 8.56 -0.84 19.93
CA ALA A 38 7.57 -1.40 20.84
C ALA A 38 6.81 -2.59 20.21
N ARG A 39 6.54 -2.55 18.89
CA ARG A 39 5.88 -3.66 18.17
C ARG A 39 6.78 -4.87 17.98
N HIS A 40 8.09 -4.68 18.08
CA HIS A 40 9.10 -5.70 17.77
C HIS A 40 10.13 -5.83 18.90
N GLY A 41 9.69 -5.71 20.16
CA GLY A 41 10.58 -5.69 21.33
C GLY A 41 11.41 -6.96 21.54
N ASP A 42 10.91 -8.11 21.08
CA ASP A 42 11.58 -9.42 21.18
C ASP A 42 12.34 -9.80 19.89
N ALA A 43 12.44 -8.90 18.91
CA ALA A 43 13.06 -9.21 17.63
C ALA A 43 14.59 -9.06 17.70
N ASP A 44 15.32 -10.12 17.36
CA ASP A 44 16.79 -10.07 17.22
C ASP A 44 17.21 -9.18 16.03
N ARG A 45 16.34 -9.06 15.02
CA ARG A 45 16.57 -8.28 13.79
C ARG A 45 15.27 -7.63 13.31
N ILE A 46 15.34 -6.34 12.97
CA ILE A 46 14.26 -5.56 12.38
C ILE A 46 14.70 -5.08 11.00
N ILE A 47 13.97 -5.47 9.94
CA ILE A 47 14.25 -5.03 8.56
C ILE A 47 13.20 -3.99 8.13
N CYS A 48 13.59 -2.72 8.14
CA CYS A 48 12.75 -1.60 7.71
C CYS A 48 12.76 -1.49 6.18
N VAL A 49 11.69 -1.93 5.53
CA VAL A 49 11.56 -1.95 4.06
C VAL A 49 10.74 -0.77 3.55
N ASN A 50 11.27 -0.07 2.55
CA ASN A 50 10.72 1.17 2.04
C ASN A 50 10.76 1.25 0.50
N ASP A 51 9.82 1.99 -0.10
CA ASP A 51 9.89 2.34 -1.53
C ASP A 51 11.09 3.29 -1.78
N PRO A 52 11.84 3.15 -2.88
CA PRO A 52 12.83 4.12 -3.32
C PRO A 52 12.14 5.33 -3.96
N TYR A 53 11.86 6.36 -3.16
CA TYR A 53 11.31 7.64 -3.64
C TYR A 53 12.35 8.55 -4.32
N ASP A 54 13.61 8.13 -4.40
CA ASP A 54 14.68 8.84 -5.11
C ASP A 54 15.02 8.22 -6.48
N ALA A 55 14.37 7.11 -6.85
CA ALA A 55 14.50 6.53 -8.17
C ALA A 55 13.81 7.42 -9.22
N ALA A 56 14.48 7.64 -10.35
CA ALA A 56 13.98 8.51 -11.43
C ALA A 56 12.71 7.98 -12.13
N TYR A 57 12.31 6.73 -11.87
CA TYR A 57 11.23 6.05 -12.58
C TYR A 57 10.58 4.95 -11.70
N SER A 58 9.73 5.30 -10.75
CA SER A 58 8.76 4.36 -10.18
C SER A 58 7.51 4.29 -11.06
N THR A 59 6.88 3.12 -11.17
CA THR A 59 5.56 2.98 -11.83
C THR A 59 4.50 3.86 -11.18
N LYS A 60 4.64 4.17 -9.88
CA LYS A 60 3.80 5.13 -9.15
C LYS A 60 4.07 6.60 -9.56
N ASP A 61 5.21 6.90 -10.19
CA ASP A 61 5.58 8.27 -10.59
C ASP A 61 4.80 8.70 -11.83
N ASN A 62 4.70 7.85 -12.85
CA ASN A 62 3.87 8.13 -14.03
C ASN A 62 2.40 8.37 -13.65
N GLU A 63 1.89 7.61 -12.68
CA GLU A 63 0.51 7.81 -12.20
C GLU A 63 0.35 9.09 -11.38
N ARG A 64 1.36 9.46 -10.58
CA ARG A 64 1.33 10.66 -9.74
C ARG A 64 1.50 11.93 -10.57
N ASP A 65 2.41 11.96 -11.53
CA ASP A 65 2.63 13.11 -12.40
C ASP A 65 1.38 13.41 -13.25
N LEU A 66 0.69 12.37 -13.72
CA LEU A 66 -0.62 12.49 -14.39
C LEU A 66 -1.77 12.92 -13.47
N ARG A 67 -1.65 12.79 -12.14
CA ARG A 67 -2.63 13.32 -11.17
C ARG A 67 -2.29 14.74 -10.70
N VAL A 68 -1.11 15.25 -11.05
CA VAL A 68 -0.58 16.57 -10.66
C VAL A 68 -0.60 17.56 -11.82
N GLN A 69 -0.82 17.12 -13.07
CA GLN A 69 -1.24 18.02 -14.15
C GLN A 69 -2.50 18.80 -13.68
N GLY A 70 -2.33 20.10 -13.43
CA GLY A 70 -3.36 21.02 -12.90
C GLY A 70 -3.28 21.35 -11.40
N LYS A 71 -2.42 20.70 -10.59
CA LYS A 71 -2.26 21.03 -9.16
C LYS A 71 -1.12 22.01 -8.93
N ALA A 72 -1.34 22.97 -8.02
CA ALA A 72 -0.31 23.92 -7.59
C ALA A 72 0.95 23.18 -7.14
N HIS A 73 2.12 23.66 -7.61
CA HIS A 73 3.43 23.12 -7.28
C HIS A 73 3.60 22.96 -5.75
N VAL A 74 3.81 21.73 -5.28
CA VAL A 74 4.11 21.46 -3.87
C VAL A 74 5.59 21.76 -3.61
N PRO A 75 5.93 22.76 -2.78
CA PRO A 75 7.33 23.11 -2.54
C PRO A 75 8.09 22.00 -1.82
N ASN A 76 9.39 21.93 -2.10
CA ASN A 76 10.32 21.09 -1.36
C ASN A 76 10.50 21.64 0.06
N THR A 77 10.27 20.80 1.06
CA THR A 77 10.42 21.14 2.48
C THR A 77 11.66 20.46 3.05
N TYR A 78 12.53 21.25 3.68
CA TYR A 78 13.67 20.73 4.45
C TYR A 78 13.22 20.51 5.89
N MET A 79 13.12 19.25 6.30
CA MET A 79 12.69 18.88 7.65
C MET A 79 13.89 18.93 8.59
N LYS A 80 13.82 19.75 9.64
CA LYS A 80 14.82 19.78 10.71
C LYS A 80 14.17 19.35 12.01
N LEU A 81 14.88 18.57 12.81
CA LEU A 81 14.36 18.01 14.07
C LEU A 81 13.80 19.08 15.03
N GLY A 82 14.41 20.27 15.05
CA GLY A 82 14.00 21.39 15.91
C GLY A 82 12.81 22.21 15.40
N ASP A 83 12.44 22.06 14.12
CA ASP A 83 11.36 22.84 13.50
C ASP A 83 9.98 22.31 13.92
N PRO A 84 8.96 23.18 13.99
CA PRO A 84 7.58 22.75 14.23
C PRO A 84 7.13 21.71 13.20
N PHE A 85 6.38 20.71 13.67
CA PHE A 85 5.76 19.74 12.78
C PHE A 85 4.57 20.40 12.06
N PRO A 86 4.41 20.21 10.74
CA PRO A 86 3.33 20.83 9.97
C PRO A 86 1.97 20.25 10.38
N SER A 87 0.88 21.02 10.31
CA SER A 87 -0.49 20.53 10.61
C SER A 87 -0.86 19.29 9.80
N ALA A 88 -1.87 18.52 10.23
CA ALA A 88 -2.30 17.30 9.51
C ALA A 88 -2.59 17.54 8.02
N ARG A 89 -3.21 18.69 7.68
CA ARG A 89 -3.48 19.10 6.29
C ARG A 89 -2.18 19.40 5.54
N GLU A 90 -1.28 20.16 6.13
CA GLU A 90 0.02 20.51 5.54
C GLU A 90 0.91 19.27 5.38
N PHE A 91 0.90 18.34 6.34
CA PHE A 91 1.61 17.08 6.27
C PHE A 91 1.09 16.20 5.13
N LYS A 92 -0.24 16.10 4.98
CA LYS A 92 -0.87 15.40 3.85
C LYS A 92 -0.43 15.99 2.51
N THR A 93 -0.41 17.31 2.39
CA THR A 93 0.08 18.02 1.19
C THR A 93 1.57 17.80 0.98
N LEU A 94 2.38 17.85 2.03
CA LEU A 94 3.83 17.62 1.98
C LEU A 94 4.13 16.23 1.41
N LEU A 95 3.39 15.21 1.86
CA LEU A 95 3.53 13.83 1.39
C LEU A 95 3.07 13.64 -0.07
N CYS A 96 2.44 14.64 -0.70
CA CYS A 96 2.16 14.63 -2.14
C CYS A 96 3.43 14.77 -2.99
N SER A 97 4.53 15.32 -2.45
CA SER A 97 5.81 15.43 -3.15
C SER A 97 6.68 14.19 -2.91
N ILE A 98 7.16 13.57 -3.98
CA ILE A 98 8.08 12.42 -3.95
C ILE A 98 9.38 12.81 -3.25
N SER A 99 9.94 13.96 -3.61
CA SER A 99 11.16 14.49 -3.00
C SER A 99 11.01 14.69 -1.49
N ASN A 100 9.85 15.19 -1.03
CA ASN A 100 9.58 15.33 0.40
C ASN A 100 9.46 13.98 1.12
N LYS A 101 8.88 12.94 0.49
CA LYS A 101 8.87 11.58 1.04
C LYS A 101 10.29 11.02 1.20
N GLY A 102 11.14 11.20 0.18
CA GLY A 102 12.54 10.77 0.24
C GLY A 102 13.32 11.50 1.35
N ARG A 103 13.05 12.80 1.57
CA ARG A 103 13.63 13.53 2.71
C ARG A 103 13.14 13.00 4.06
N LEU A 104 11.85 12.68 4.17
CA LEU A 104 11.29 12.09 5.40
C LEU A 104 11.93 10.74 5.71
N GLN A 105 12.09 9.88 4.71
CA GLN A 105 12.80 8.60 4.86
C GLN A 105 14.22 8.79 5.36
N LYS A 106 14.97 9.74 4.78
CA LYS A 106 16.35 10.04 5.21
C LYS A 106 16.40 10.54 6.64
N LEU A 107 15.46 11.40 7.05
CA LEU A 107 15.35 11.88 8.42
C LEU A 107 15.09 10.72 9.40
N ILE A 108 14.12 9.85 9.10
CA ILE A 108 13.79 8.69 9.94
C ILE A 108 14.97 7.70 9.99
N CYS A 109 15.58 7.39 8.84
CA CYS A 109 16.73 6.49 8.75
C CYS A 109 17.92 7.01 9.58
N SER A 110 18.23 8.31 9.49
CA SER A 110 19.26 8.94 10.32
C SER A 110 18.94 8.79 11.81
N TYR A 111 17.68 9.03 12.21
CA TYR A 111 17.28 8.91 13.61
C TYR A 111 17.35 7.47 14.11
N LEU A 112 16.89 6.49 13.32
CA LEU A 112 17.01 5.06 13.64
C LEU A 112 18.48 4.64 13.75
N THR A 113 19.35 5.19 12.91
CA THR A 113 20.80 4.96 12.97
C THR A 113 21.36 5.37 14.32
N ASP A 114 21.01 6.56 14.81
CA ASP A 114 21.44 7.01 16.14
C ASP A 114 20.88 6.13 17.27
N LEU A 115 19.65 5.63 17.11
CA LEU A 115 19.02 4.73 18.09
C LEU A 115 19.66 3.35 18.17
N THR A 116 20.30 2.87 17.10
CA THR A 116 20.96 1.53 17.11
C THR A 116 22.03 1.38 18.19
N GLN A 117 22.55 2.48 18.72
CA GLN A 117 23.51 2.48 19.82
C GLN A 117 22.89 2.04 21.16
N ASN A 118 21.56 2.07 21.27
CA ASN A 118 20.82 1.88 22.51
C ASN A 118 19.80 0.74 22.44
N VAL A 119 19.83 -0.07 21.38
CA VAL A 119 18.92 -1.21 21.20
C VAL A 119 19.73 -2.46 20.85
N ASP A 120 19.32 -3.60 21.40
CA ASP A 120 20.01 -4.87 21.16
C ASP A 120 19.69 -5.45 19.78
N ALA A 121 18.52 -5.10 19.22
CA ALA A 121 18.06 -5.58 17.92
C ALA A 121 18.94 -5.04 16.78
N GLU A 122 19.31 -5.93 15.84
CA GLU A 122 19.95 -5.52 14.59
C GLU A 122 18.93 -4.80 13.69
N ILE A 123 19.15 -3.51 13.42
CA ILE A 123 18.26 -2.77 12.50
C ILE A 123 18.89 -2.70 11.11
N VAL A 124 18.18 -3.24 10.13
CA VAL A 124 18.54 -3.18 8.70
C VAL A 124 17.54 -2.26 8.00
N TYR A 125 18.03 -1.33 7.17
CA TYR A 125 17.19 -0.41 6.41
C TYR A 125 17.34 -0.67 4.91
N SER A 126 16.24 -1.02 4.25
CA SER A 126 16.20 -1.44 2.86
C SER A 126 15.31 -0.52 2.01
N VAL A 127 15.90 0.07 0.97
CA VAL A 127 15.26 1.00 0.03
C VAL A 127 15.69 0.61 -1.40
N GLY A 128 14.94 -0.29 -2.02
CA GLY A 128 15.31 -0.88 -3.31
C GLY A 128 16.71 -1.49 -3.27
N SER A 129 17.61 -0.97 -4.12
CA SER A 129 18.97 -1.50 -4.28
C SER A 129 19.91 -1.10 -3.14
N HIS A 130 19.48 -0.16 -2.28
CA HIS A 130 20.24 0.31 -1.14
C HIS A 130 19.74 -0.39 0.13
N CYS A 131 20.55 -1.30 0.66
CA CYS A 131 20.27 -1.93 1.94
C CYS A 131 21.50 -1.79 2.85
N THR A 132 21.28 -1.34 4.08
CA THR A 132 22.35 -1.03 5.04
C THR A 132 21.97 -1.55 6.42
N ASN A 133 22.91 -2.23 7.09
CA ASN A 133 22.80 -2.48 8.52
C ASN A 133 23.13 -1.17 9.25
N LEU A 134 22.17 -0.62 10.00
CA LEU A 134 22.28 0.71 10.58
C LEU A 134 23.30 0.78 11.73
N SER A 135 23.50 -0.31 12.47
CA SER A 135 24.47 -0.36 13.57
C SER A 135 25.92 -0.36 13.08
N THR A 136 26.18 -1.04 11.96
CA THR A 136 27.54 -1.21 11.40
C THR A 136 27.82 -0.27 10.22
N LEU A 137 26.79 0.36 9.68
CA LEU A 137 26.80 1.14 8.43
C LEU A 137 27.31 0.35 7.21
N GLN A 138 27.32 -0.98 7.28
CA GLN A 138 27.77 -1.82 6.18
C GLN A 138 26.63 -2.09 5.18
N PRO A 139 26.90 -2.03 3.87
CA PRO A 139 25.97 -2.47 2.86
C PRO A 139 25.63 -3.96 3.02
N MET A 140 24.35 -4.28 2.92
CA MET A 140 23.81 -5.63 3.05
C MET A 140 23.38 -6.14 1.67
N GLN A 141 24.36 -6.56 0.85
CA GLN A 141 24.13 -6.88 -0.57
C GLN A 141 23.08 -7.99 -0.79
N ASN A 142 22.96 -8.92 0.16
CA ASN A 142 21.96 -10.00 0.11
C ASN A 142 20.52 -9.47 0.23
N TYR A 143 20.32 -8.27 0.79
CA TYR A 143 19.03 -7.61 0.94
C TYR A 143 18.88 -6.40 0.00
N SER A 144 19.73 -6.28 -1.01
CA SER A 144 19.61 -5.24 -2.05
C SER A 144 18.81 -5.77 -3.24
N PHE A 145 17.75 -5.06 -3.62
CA PHE A 145 16.85 -5.50 -4.70
C PHE A 145 16.63 -4.39 -5.73
N ASP A 146 16.61 -4.70 -7.04
CA ASP A 146 16.29 -3.68 -8.06
C ASP A 146 14.80 -3.27 -8.08
N GLN A 147 14.00 -3.80 -7.17
CA GLN A 147 12.56 -3.58 -7.12
C GLN A 147 12.24 -2.22 -6.50
N SER A 148 11.26 -1.54 -7.08
CA SER A 148 10.82 -0.21 -6.65
C SER A 148 9.67 -0.25 -5.65
N GLU A 149 9.17 -1.43 -5.29
CA GLU A 149 7.98 -1.57 -4.44
C GLU A 149 8.36 -2.26 -3.13
N ALA A 150 8.02 -1.60 -2.01
CA ALA A 150 8.37 -2.06 -0.67
C ALA A 150 7.83 -3.45 -0.35
N ASP A 151 6.63 -3.79 -0.82
CA ASP A 151 6.03 -5.11 -0.63
C ASP A 151 6.87 -6.21 -1.30
N THR A 152 7.28 -6.01 -2.55
CA THR A 152 8.12 -6.95 -3.29
C THR A 152 9.49 -7.10 -2.63
N ILE A 153 10.09 -5.99 -2.17
CA ILE A 153 11.35 -6.02 -1.42
C ILE A 153 11.19 -6.83 -0.13
N LEU A 154 10.08 -6.65 0.58
CA LEU A 154 9.83 -7.32 1.86
C LEU A 154 9.81 -8.84 1.71
N PHE A 155 9.13 -9.36 0.68
CA PHE A 155 9.11 -10.81 0.44
C PHE A 155 10.40 -11.34 -0.15
N SER A 156 11.13 -10.52 -0.91
CA SER A 156 12.47 -10.90 -1.37
C SER A 156 13.45 -11.00 -0.20
N ALA A 157 13.37 -10.08 0.77
CA ALA A 157 14.15 -10.14 2.01
C ALA A 157 13.79 -11.39 2.84
N TYR A 158 12.50 -11.70 2.92
CA TYR A 158 12.02 -12.93 3.56
C TYR A 158 12.62 -14.19 2.91
N ALA A 159 12.59 -14.30 1.59
CA ALA A 159 13.13 -15.43 0.86
C ALA A 159 14.64 -15.61 1.12
N VAL A 160 15.41 -14.51 1.03
CA VAL A 160 16.85 -14.50 1.33
C VAL A 160 17.14 -14.92 2.77
N LEU A 161 16.36 -14.42 3.73
CA LEU A 161 16.50 -14.78 5.14
C LEU A 161 16.33 -16.30 5.32
N ARG A 162 15.31 -16.90 4.70
CA ARG A 162 15.08 -18.35 4.76
C ARG A 162 16.17 -19.15 4.05
N GLU A 163 16.61 -18.71 2.88
CA GLU A 163 17.71 -19.37 2.13
C GLU A 163 19.03 -19.36 2.91
N SER A 164 19.27 -18.33 3.72
CA SER A 164 20.44 -18.27 4.61
C SER A 164 20.42 -19.26 5.77
N GLY A 165 19.32 -20.03 5.93
CA GLY A 165 19.14 -21.02 6.99
C GLY A 165 18.48 -20.48 8.26
N TYR A 166 17.95 -19.24 8.25
CA TYR A 166 17.23 -18.71 9.40
C TYR A 166 15.92 -19.46 9.64
N SER A 167 15.83 -20.14 10.77
CA SER A 167 14.66 -20.95 11.17
C SER A 167 13.78 -20.29 12.23
N GLY A 168 14.11 -19.08 12.68
CA GLY A 168 13.33 -18.36 13.69
C GLY A 168 11.97 -17.87 13.18
N PRO A 169 11.10 -17.37 14.07
CA PRO A 169 9.85 -16.72 13.67
C PRO A 169 10.15 -15.45 12.87
N VAL A 170 9.35 -15.19 11.84
CA VAL A 170 9.47 -13.97 11.03
C VAL A 170 8.12 -13.28 10.99
N ILE A 171 8.08 -12.03 11.42
CA ILE A 171 6.87 -11.20 11.43
C ILE A 171 6.96 -10.22 10.27
N ILE A 172 5.94 -10.22 9.42
CA ILE A 172 5.79 -9.27 8.32
C ILE A 172 4.78 -8.21 8.77
N ASP A 173 5.27 -7.01 9.07
CA ASP A 173 4.45 -5.86 9.46
C ASP A 173 4.44 -4.85 8.31
N THR A 174 3.42 -4.93 7.45
CA THR A 174 3.28 -4.06 6.27
C THR A 174 1.94 -3.34 6.29
N ALA A 175 1.98 -2.13 5.73
CA ALA A 175 0.86 -1.20 5.72
C ALA A 175 0.68 -0.54 4.34
N ASP A 176 1.19 -1.19 3.27
CA ASP A 176 0.93 -0.81 1.87
C ASP A 176 -0.31 -1.54 1.32
N THR A 177 -1.06 -0.85 0.46
CA THR A 177 -2.37 -1.30 -0.08
C THR A 177 -2.28 -2.09 -1.38
N ASP A 178 -1.08 -2.26 -1.94
CA ASP A 178 -0.85 -3.28 -2.98
C ASP A 178 -1.00 -4.69 -2.37
N ALA A 179 -1.08 -4.74 -1.04
CA ALA A 179 -1.56 -5.81 -0.17
C ALA A 179 -3.10 -5.94 -0.12
N TYR A 180 -3.82 -5.78 -1.24
CA TYR A 180 -5.24 -6.15 -1.33
C TYR A 180 -5.48 -7.62 -0.92
N VAL A 181 -4.44 -8.45 -1.01
CA VAL A 181 -4.48 -9.86 -0.62
C VAL A 181 -3.94 -10.13 0.79
N ALA A 182 -3.21 -9.20 1.41
CA ALA A 182 -3.06 -9.20 2.87
C ALA A 182 -4.32 -8.66 3.56
N ALA A 183 -5.04 -7.73 2.92
CA ALA A 183 -6.32 -7.20 3.38
C ALA A 183 -7.46 -8.24 3.28
N ALA A 184 -7.41 -9.16 2.31
CA ALA A 184 -8.25 -10.37 2.26
C ALA A 184 -8.09 -11.25 3.52
N ALA A 185 -6.84 -11.53 3.92
CA ALA A 185 -6.51 -12.31 5.10
C ALA A 185 -6.92 -11.62 6.42
N ILE A 186 -7.13 -10.29 6.42
CA ILE A 186 -7.59 -9.47 7.58
C ILE A 186 -9.10 -9.15 7.50
N SER A 187 -9.78 -9.53 6.40
CA SER A 187 -11.13 -9.07 6.05
C SER A 187 -12.27 -9.49 6.99
N GLN A 188 -12.01 -10.16 8.12
CA GLN A 188 -12.95 -10.24 9.25
C GLN A 188 -13.39 -8.86 9.78
N GLN A 189 -12.77 -7.74 9.35
CA GLN A 189 -13.03 -6.40 9.88
C GLN A 189 -13.36 -5.30 8.84
N LEU A 190 -13.59 -5.61 7.56
CA LEU A 190 -13.97 -4.57 6.58
C LEU A 190 -15.49 -4.34 6.56
N PRO A 191 -16.00 -3.11 6.83
CA PRO A 191 -17.40 -2.78 6.63
C PRO A 191 -17.64 -2.55 5.14
N GLY A 192 -18.19 -3.57 4.46
CA GLY A 192 -18.58 -3.49 3.05
C GLY A 192 -18.38 -4.79 2.28
N GLY A 193 -19.32 -5.73 2.44
CA GLY A 193 -19.63 -6.78 1.46
C GLY A 193 -19.13 -8.18 1.79
N GLU A 194 -20.01 -9.02 2.32
CA GLU A 194 -19.82 -10.49 2.43
C GLU A 194 -19.32 -11.11 1.11
N GLU A 195 -19.72 -10.55 -0.03
CA GLU A 195 -19.32 -10.99 -1.37
C GLU A 195 -17.80 -10.88 -1.60
N ALA A 196 -17.18 -9.79 -1.16
CA ALA A 196 -15.73 -9.60 -1.29
C ALA A 196 -14.97 -10.57 -0.39
N GLN A 197 -15.46 -10.79 0.83
CA GLN A 197 -14.88 -11.73 1.78
C GLN A 197 -14.94 -13.17 1.26
N GLN A 198 -16.08 -13.59 0.71
CA GLN A 198 -16.27 -14.94 0.17
C GLN A 198 -15.30 -15.23 -0.98
N LYS A 199 -15.17 -14.29 -1.93
CA LYS A 199 -14.27 -14.43 -3.10
C LYS A 199 -12.78 -14.40 -2.76
N LEU A 200 -12.43 -13.92 -1.56
CA LEU A 200 -11.06 -13.80 -1.10
C LEU A 200 -10.65 -14.88 -0.09
N LEU A 201 -11.63 -15.61 0.46
CA LEU A 201 -11.42 -16.58 1.53
C LEU A 201 -10.48 -17.73 1.14
N ARG A 202 -10.53 -18.15 -0.12
CA ARG A 202 -9.76 -19.29 -0.66
C ARG A 202 -8.34 -18.93 -1.07
N CYS A 203 -8.02 -17.63 -1.06
CA CYS A 203 -6.71 -17.15 -1.47
C CYS A 203 -5.65 -17.56 -0.44
N GLY A 204 -4.64 -18.31 -0.87
CA GLY A 204 -3.59 -18.82 0.01
C GLY A 204 -3.89 -20.15 0.70
N ASP A 205 -5.01 -20.83 0.38
CA ASP A 205 -5.27 -22.20 0.86
C ASP A 205 -4.25 -23.20 0.30
N SER A 206 -3.85 -23.02 -0.97
CA SER A 206 -2.83 -23.81 -1.66
C SER A 206 -1.77 -22.90 -2.27
N LEU A 207 -0.56 -23.45 -2.46
CA LEU A 207 0.55 -22.72 -3.06
C LEU A 207 0.27 -22.39 -4.54
N ASP A 208 -0.22 -23.37 -5.28
CA ASP A 208 -0.75 -23.22 -6.63
C ASP A 208 -2.26 -22.99 -6.54
N PRO A 209 -2.77 -21.78 -6.84
CA PRO A 209 -4.19 -21.52 -6.76
C PRO A 209 -4.93 -22.30 -7.84
N GLU A 210 -6.09 -22.83 -7.48
CA GLU A 210 -7.01 -23.40 -8.47
C GLU A 210 -7.45 -22.32 -9.45
N GLU A 211 -7.72 -22.71 -10.70
CA GLU A 211 -8.12 -21.77 -11.75
C GLU A 211 -9.41 -21.01 -11.37
N GLU A 212 -10.32 -21.67 -10.67
CA GLU A 212 -11.53 -21.05 -10.12
C GLU A 212 -11.21 -19.89 -9.17
N VAL A 213 -10.24 -20.06 -8.27
CA VAL A 213 -9.80 -18.99 -7.35
C VAL A 213 -9.19 -17.82 -8.12
N VAL A 214 -8.45 -18.08 -9.19
CA VAL A 214 -7.90 -17.02 -10.04
C VAL A 214 -9.02 -16.25 -10.74
N GLU A 215 -10.04 -16.94 -11.27
CA GLU A 215 -11.19 -16.29 -11.90
C GLU A 215 -12.05 -15.50 -10.88
N GLU A 216 -12.21 -16.00 -9.65
CA GLU A 216 -12.85 -15.26 -8.55
C GLU A 216 -12.09 -13.96 -8.23
N LEU A 217 -10.75 -14.00 -8.21
CA LEU A 217 -9.90 -12.82 -8.02
C LEU A 217 -9.99 -11.84 -9.20
N PHE A 218 -10.17 -12.34 -10.42
CA PHE A 218 -10.39 -11.51 -11.61
C PHE A 218 -11.72 -10.78 -11.51
N GLU A 219 -12.77 -11.51 -11.16
CA GLU A 219 -14.09 -10.96 -10.95
C GLU A 219 -14.08 -9.92 -9.82
N PHE A 220 -13.45 -10.23 -8.68
CA PHE A 220 -13.27 -9.30 -7.57
C PHE A 220 -12.56 -8.03 -8.03
N THR A 221 -11.43 -8.16 -8.74
CA THR A 221 -10.67 -7.02 -9.26
C THR A 221 -11.56 -6.15 -10.15
N ARG A 222 -12.28 -6.76 -11.08
CA ARG A 222 -13.15 -6.04 -12.00
C ARG A 222 -14.33 -5.36 -11.29
N HIS A 223 -15.07 -6.09 -10.46
CA HIS A 223 -16.31 -5.63 -9.84
C HIS A 223 -16.07 -4.66 -8.70
N VAL A 224 -15.07 -4.93 -7.86
CA VAL A 224 -14.82 -4.19 -6.62
C VAL A 224 -13.77 -3.11 -6.83
N ILE A 225 -12.63 -3.42 -7.44
CA ILE A 225 -11.53 -2.45 -7.60
C ILE A 225 -11.83 -1.46 -8.71
N TYR A 226 -12.35 -1.95 -9.84
CA TYR A 226 -12.62 -1.12 -11.02
C TYR A 226 -14.10 -0.71 -11.17
N GLY A 227 -14.98 -1.19 -10.30
CA GLY A 227 -16.41 -0.86 -10.31
C GLY A 227 -17.16 -1.33 -11.56
N ASP A 228 -16.60 -2.27 -12.32
CA ASP A 228 -17.20 -2.74 -13.56
C ASP A 228 -17.93 -4.07 -13.38
N LYS A 229 -19.22 -3.99 -13.03
CA LYS A 229 -20.08 -5.17 -12.85
C LYS A 229 -20.66 -5.72 -14.17
N LYS A 230 -20.43 -5.04 -15.30
CA LYS A 230 -21.09 -5.35 -16.58
C LYS A 230 -20.19 -6.16 -17.51
N SER A 231 -18.90 -5.86 -17.52
CA SER A 231 -17.93 -6.59 -18.33
C SER A 231 -17.76 -8.01 -17.79
N ILE A 232 -17.58 -9.00 -18.68
CA ILE A 232 -17.38 -10.41 -18.35
C ILE A 232 -15.89 -10.76 -18.40
N THR A 233 -15.08 -10.00 -19.12
CA THR A 233 -13.63 -10.19 -19.20
C THR A 233 -12.84 -8.93 -18.83
N MET A 234 -11.56 -9.09 -18.48
CA MET A 234 -10.67 -7.94 -18.26
C MET A 234 -10.46 -7.10 -19.53
N ALA A 235 -10.49 -7.73 -20.72
CA ALA A 235 -10.39 -7.02 -21.99
C ALA A 235 -11.60 -6.11 -22.24
N GLU A 236 -12.82 -6.61 -21.97
CA GLU A 236 -14.04 -5.81 -22.02
C GLU A 236 -14.02 -4.67 -21.02
N ALA A 237 -13.59 -4.93 -19.77
CA ALA A 237 -13.50 -3.91 -18.73
C ALA A 237 -12.50 -2.81 -19.11
N ARG A 238 -11.35 -3.19 -19.68
CA ARG A 238 -10.37 -2.25 -20.24
C ARG A 238 -10.97 -1.41 -21.36
N ALA A 239 -11.64 -2.02 -22.33
CA ALA A 239 -12.26 -1.31 -23.44
C ALA A 239 -13.39 -0.37 -22.97
N ALA A 240 -14.22 -0.81 -22.04
CA ALA A 240 -15.29 -0.02 -21.46
C ALA A 240 -14.72 1.20 -20.70
N LYS A 241 -13.70 0.99 -19.86
CA LYS A 241 -13.04 2.09 -19.14
C LYS A 241 -12.37 3.06 -20.11
N TRP A 242 -11.65 2.56 -21.12
CA TRP A 242 -11.02 3.38 -22.15
C TRP A 242 -12.01 4.27 -22.90
N LYS A 243 -13.18 3.74 -23.26
CA LYS A 243 -14.24 4.51 -23.93
C LYS A 243 -14.76 5.66 -23.06
N ARG A 244 -14.94 5.42 -21.75
CA ARG A 244 -15.42 6.41 -20.78
C ARG A 244 -14.39 7.46 -20.39
N MET A 245 -13.10 7.18 -20.52
CA MET A 245 -12.05 8.13 -20.16
C MET A 245 -12.00 9.29 -21.18
N LYS A 246 -12.10 10.53 -20.70
CA LYS A 246 -11.86 11.74 -21.50
C LYS A 246 -10.40 11.76 -21.98
N ASN A 247 -9.48 11.78 -21.02
CA ASN A 247 -8.04 11.65 -21.25
C ASN A 247 -7.69 10.17 -21.41
N LYS A 248 -7.36 9.76 -22.65
CA LYS A 248 -7.01 8.41 -23.09
C LYS A 248 -5.67 7.91 -22.52
N SER A 249 -5.53 7.96 -21.20
CA SER A 249 -4.36 7.48 -20.47
C SER A 249 -4.44 5.97 -20.24
N PHE A 250 -3.41 5.24 -20.64
CA PHE A 250 -3.33 3.79 -20.40
C PHE A 250 -3.16 3.43 -18.92
N ILE A 251 -2.68 4.36 -18.09
CA ILE A 251 -2.31 4.09 -16.69
C ILE A 251 -3.54 3.84 -15.82
N ARG A 252 -4.68 4.47 -16.13
CA ARG A 252 -5.91 4.24 -15.35
C ARG A 252 -6.68 3.00 -15.80
N LEU A 253 -6.23 2.29 -16.83
CA LEU A 253 -6.91 1.09 -17.29
C LEU A 253 -6.74 -0.06 -16.28
N PRO A 254 -7.75 -0.96 -16.17
CA PRO A 254 -7.56 -2.23 -15.47
C PRO A 254 -6.40 -3.00 -16.09
N PRO A 255 -5.63 -3.83 -15.36
CA PRO A 255 -4.61 -4.69 -15.97
C PRO A 255 -5.22 -5.59 -17.05
N ASP A 256 -4.42 -6.00 -18.03
CA ASP A 256 -4.84 -7.09 -18.91
C ASP A 256 -4.88 -8.42 -18.14
N ALA A 257 -5.49 -9.45 -18.74
CA ALA A 257 -5.67 -10.74 -18.09
C ALA A 257 -4.35 -11.44 -17.72
N ASP A 258 -3.30 -11.30 -18.54
CA ASP A 258 -2.01 -11.93 -18.27
C ASP A 258 -1.29 -11.22 -17.12
N SER A 259 -1.24 -9.89 -17.16
CA SER A 259 -0.69 -9.09 -16.06
C SER A 259 -1.45 -9.33 -14.75
N LEU A 260 -2.79 -9.36 -14.79
CA LEU A 260 -3.62 -9.62 -13.61
C LEU A 260 -3.37 -11.02 -13.04
N ARG A 261 -3.21 -12.04 -13.89
CA ARG A 261 -2.86 -13.39 -13.44
C ARG A 261 -1.57 -13.37 -12.62
N GLN A 262 -0.54 -12.68 -13.08
CA GLN A 262 0.70 -12.59 -12.32
C GLN A 262 0.51 -11.89 -10.97
N HIS A 263 -0.35 -10.87 -10.91
CA HIS A 263 -0.74 -10.27 -9.63
C HIS A 263 -1.47 -11.25 -8.72
N CYS A 264 -2.43 -12.02 -9.24
CA CYS A 264 -3.16 -13.06 -8.50
C CYS A 264 -2.24 -14.16 -7.97
N LEU A 265 -1.25 -14.60 -8.76
CA LEU A 265 -0.27 -15.59 -8.32
C LEU A 265 0.58 -15.07 -7.16
N ARG A 266 1.06 -13.83 -7.28
CA ARG A 266 1.81 -13.19 -6.19
C ARG A 266 0.96 -13.12 -4.95
N ALA A 267 -0.19 -12.49 -5.07
CA ALA A 267 -1.21 -12.41 -4.03
C ALA A 267 -1.44 -13.75 -3.30
N ASN A 268 -1.74 -14.80 -4.05
CA ASN A 268 -1.99 -16.14 -3.49
C ASN A 268 -0.78 -16.68 -2.71
N PHE A 269 0.42 -16.57 -3.28
CA PHE A 269 1.65 -16.98 -2.59
C PHE A 269 1.84 -16.22 -1.28
N LEU A 270 1.56 -14.91 -1.27
CA LEU A 270 1.64 -14.10 -0.05
C LEU A 270 0.64 -14.56 1.00
N ALA A 271 -0.62 -14.76 0.61
CA ALA A 271 -1.66 -15.27 1.50
C ALA A 271 -1.28 -16.66 2.04
N TYR A 272 -0.73 -17.53 1.19
CA TYR A 272 -0.28 -18.86 1.59
C TYR A 272 0.76 -18.82 2.70
N LEU A 273 1.78 -17.96 2.58
CA LEU A 273 2.78 -17.79 3.63
C LEU A 273 2.17 -17.30 4.95
N VAL A 274 1.17 -16.40 4.89
CA VAL A 274 0.47 -15.87 6.06
C VAL A 274 -0.39 -16.95 6.74
N HIS A 275 -1.08 -17.79 5.96
CA HIS A 275 -1.90 -18.88 6.49
C HIS A 275 -1.07 -20.02 7.11
N HIS A 276 0.20 -20.13 6.74
CA HIS A 276 1.07 -21.23 7.15
C HIS A 276 2.34 -20.74 7.88
N PRO A 277 2.21 -20.02 9.01
CA PRO A 277 3.35 -19.43 9.71
C PRO A 277 4.27 -20.48 10.37
N SER A 278 3.79 -21.72 10.54
CA SER A 278 4.52 -22.83 11.16
C SER A 278 5.36 -23.67 10.18
N LEU A 279 5.37 -23.32 8.89
CA LEU A 279 6.20 -24.03 7.90
C LEU A 279 7.68 -23.93 8.26
N LYS A 280 8.34 -25.09 8.42
CA LYS A 280 9.79 -25.15 8.66
C LYS A 280 10.59 -24.75 7.42
N HIS A 281 10.07 -25.06 6.25
CA HIS A 281 10.65 -24.74 4.96
C HIS A 281 9.59 -24.04 4.12
N HIS A 282 9.82 -22.77 3.83
CA HIS A 282 8.91 -22.00 2.98
C HIS A 282 9.17 -22.31 1.50
N PRO A 283 8.11 -22.35 0.68
CA PRO A 283 8.26 -22.58 -0.76
C PRO A 283 9.00 -21.43 -1.43
N SER A 284 9.65 -21.74 -2.56
CA SER A 284 10.28 -20.71 -3.41
C SER A 284 9.20 -19.82 -4.05
N PRO A 285 9.40 -18.50 -4.17
CA PRO A 285 8.47 -17.62 -4.89
C PRO A 285 8.54 -17.78 -6.42
N LEU A 286 9.55 -18.49 -6.94
CA LEU A 286 9.76 -18.64 -8.38
C LEU A 286 8.60 -19.43 -9.01
N GLY A 287 8.02 -18.87 -10.07
CA GLY A 287 6.82 -19.42 -10.73
C GLY A 287 5.50 -18.93 -10.15
N HIS A 288 5.49 -18.34 -8.95
CA HIS A 288 4.28 -17.79 -8.33
C HIS A 288 4.14 -16.28 -8.59
N GLY A 289 4.44 -15.86 -9.82
CA GLY A 289 4.46 -14.45 -10.21
C GLY A 289 5.80 -13.74 -9.95
N TRP A 290 6.85 -14.49 -9.64
CA TRP A 290 8.26 -14.05 -9.64
C TRP A 290 9.14 -14.96 -10.52
N GLU A 291 10.25 -14.38 -10.98
CA GLU A 291 11.29 -15.05 -11.77
C GLU A 291 12.69 -14.65 -11.29
N LEU A 292 13.70 -15.45 -11.66
CA LEU A 292 15.10 -15.19 -11.36
C LEU A 292 15.81 -14.63 -12.59
N VAL A 293 16.21 -13.36 -12.54
CA VAL A 293 16.93 -12.69 -13.64
C VAL A 293 18.27 -12.20 -13.12
N GLY A 294 19.35 -12.81 -13.60
CA GLY A 294 20.72 -12.46 -13.17
C GLY A 294 20.96 -12.68 -11.67
N GLY A 295 20.41 -13.75 -11.11
CA GLY A 295 20.50 -14.07 -9.67
C GLY A 295 19.63 -13.18 -8.77
N ARG A 296 18.76 -12.34 -9.35
CA ARG A 296 17.86 -11.46 -8.59
C ARG A 296 16.42 -11.88 -8.81
N CYS A 297 15.67 -11.98 -7.71
CA CYS A 297 14.23 -12.22 -7.77
C CYS A 297 13.52 -10.96 -8.29
N ARG A 298 12.69 -11.10 -9.32
CA ARG A 298 11.91 -10.01 -9.92
C ARG A 298 10.46 -10.46 -10.14
N PRO A 299 9.47 -9.58 -9.94
CA PRO A 299 8.07 -9.90 -10.23
C PRO A 299 7.88 -9.99 -11.74
N VAL A 300 7.20 -11.05 -12.16
CA VAL A 300 6.79 -11.24 -13.55
C VAL A 300 5.64 -10.27 -13.82
N ARG A 301 5.88 -9.26 -14.67
CA ARG A 301 4.83 -8.28 -14.99
C ARG A 301 3.82 -8.84 -15.99
N HIS A 302 4.31 -9.58 -16.97
CA HIS A 302 3.55 -10.23 -18.03
C HIS A 302 4.37 -11.40 -18.58
N THR A 303 3.70 -12.43 -19.07
CA THR A 303 4.29 -13.57 -19.79
C THR A 303 4.04 -13.50 -21.30
N ARG A 304 3.12 -12.62 -21.73
CA ARG A 304 2.75 -12.44 -23.13
C ARG A 304 3.10 -11.03 -23.61
N PRO A 305 3.42 -10.84 -24.89
CA PRO A 305 3.62 -9.51 -25.44
C PRO A 305 2.32 -8.71 -25.39
N ALA A 306 2.42 -7.41 -25.10
CA ALA A 306 1.27 -6.51 -24.97
C ALA A 306 0.42 -6.40 -26.25
N LEU A 307 1.04 -6.67 -27.41
CA LEU A 307 0.39 -6.74 -28.71
C LEU A 307 0.81 -8.03 -29.44
N PRO A 308 -0.06 -8.61 -30.28
CA PRO A 308 0.34 -9.70 -31.15
C PRO A 308 1.56 -9.32 -32.00
N THR A 309 2.54 -10.23 -32.10
CA THR A 309 3.82 -9.99 -32.79
C THR A 309 3.69 -9.77 -34.29
N HIS A 310 2.53 -10.06 -34.88
CA HIS A 310 2.25 -9.85 -36.29
C HIS A 310 1.73 -8.43 -36.60
N LEU A 311 1.41 -7.63 -35.59
CA LEU A 311 1.05 -6.23 -35.83
C LEU A 311 2.31 -5.44 -36.18
N PRO A 312 2.27 -4.62 -37.25
CA PRO A 312 3.39 -3.75 -37.57
C PRO A 312 3.67 -2.84 -36.37
N ALA A 313 4.96 -2.67 -36.06
CA ALA A 313 5.36 -1.73 -35.02
C ALA A 313 4.72 -0.36 -35.32
N PRO A 314 4.18 0.35 -34.30
CA PRO A 314 3.65 1.68 -34.52
C PRO A 314 4.71 2.52 -35.21
N GLY A 315 4.33 3.14 -36.34
CA GLY A 315 5.18 4.11 -37.01
C GLY A 315 5.57 5.22 -36.03
N PRO A 316 6.69 5.93 -36.27
CA PRO A 316 7.05 7.09 -35.46
C PRO A 316 5.83 8.01 -35.36
N ALA A 317 5.41 8.31 -34.12
CA ALA A 317 4.27 9.17 -33.88
C ALA A 317 4.59 10.54 -34.50
N GLU A 318 3.85 10.93 -35.54
CA GLU A 318 3.82 12.32 -35.96
C GLU A 318 3.19 13.09 -34.79
N GLU A 319 3.98 13.94 -34.13
CA GLU A 319 3.53 14.84 -33.08
C GLU A 319 2.48 15.78 -33.68
N SER A 320 1.20 15.37 -33.63
CA SER A 320 0.10 16.24 -33.99
C SER A 320 -0.11 17.22 -32.84
N GLU A 321 0.32 18.47 -33.06
CA GLU A 321 -0.09 19.65 -32.32
C GLU A 321 -1.61 19.82 -32.49
N GLU A 322 -2.42 19.16 -31.65
CA GLU A 322 -3.85 19.46 -31.55
C GLU A 322 -4.12 20.15 -30.20
N ASP A 323 -4.81 21.28 -30.32
CA ASP A 323 -4.95 22.36 -29.35
C ASP A 323 -5.63 21.93 -28.03
N ASP A 324 -4.97 22.25 -26.92
CA ASP A 324 -5.53 22.27 -25.56
C ASP A 324 -6.50 23.47 -25.42
N GLU A 325 -7.79 23.27 -25.73
CA GLU A 325 -8.85 24.20 -25.32
C GLU A 325 -9.82 23.57 -24.31
N ASN A 326 -9.67 24.02 -23.05
CA ASN A 326 -10.65 24.09 -21.96
C ASN A 326 -11.54 22.86 -21.69
N GLU A 327 -11.15 22.06 -20.68
CA GLU A 327 -12.08 21.20 -19.94
C GLU A 327 -12.38 21.79 -18.57
N GLU A 328 -13.58 22.36 -18.40
CA GLU A 328 -14.19 22.60 -17.09
C GLU A 328 -14.70 21.25 -16.54
N ASP A 329 -14.18 20.86 -15.38
CA ASP A 329 -14.54 19.65 -14.63
C ASP A 329 -15.92 19.82 -13.95
N GLU A 330 -16.99 19.36 -14.61
CA GLU A 330 -18.23 19.01 -13.91
C GLU A 330 -18.14 17.53 -13.46
N GLU A 331 -17.81 17.32 -12.19
CA GLU A 331 -18.04 16.04 -11.51
C GLU A 331 -19.55 15.88 -11.23
N GLU A 332 -20.24 15.12 -12.09
CA GLU A 332 -21.57 14.59 -11.74
C GLU A 332 -21.42 13.59 -10.57
N GLY A 333 -21.86 14.02 -9.39
CA GLY A 333 -22.03 13.16 -8.23
C GLY A 333 -23.20 12.20 -8.43
N ASP A 334 -22.88 10.91 -8.57
CA ASP A 334 -23.85 9.82 -8.56
C ASP A 334 -24.21 9.49 -7.09
N ASP A 335 -24.99 10.39 -6.49
CA ASP A 335 -25.63 10.21 -5.17
C ASP A 335 -26.86 9.32 -5.33
N ASP A 336 -26.66 8.00 -5.29
CA ASP A 336 -27.78 7.05 -5.18
C ASP A 336 -27.54 6.00 -4.11
N VAL A 337 -27.37 6.43 -2.85
CA VAL A 337 -27.59 5.58 -1.67
C VAL A 337 -28.13 6.43 -0.52
N GLN A 338 -29.47 6.51 -0.38
CA GLN A 338 -30.26 6.42 0.88
C GLN A 338 -31.64 7.10 0.73
N ARG A 339 -32.62 6.35 0.22
CA ARG A 339 -34.03 6.55 0.56
C ARG A 339 -34.54 5.35 1.37
N ARG A 340 -34.40 5.43 2.69
CA ARG A 340 -35.32 4.78 3.64
C ARG A 340 -35.80 5.84 4.62
N ARG A 341 -36.81 6.62 4.19
CA ARG A 341 -37.67 7.35 5.11
C ARG A 341 -38.59 6.33 5.77
N GLY A 342 -38.41 6.14 7.06
CA GLY A 342 -39.43 5.57 7.93
C GLY A 342 -40.60 6.54 8.01
N ASP A 343 -41.78 6.02 7.73
CA ASP A 343 -43.05 6.67 8.00
C ASP A 343 -43.82 5.71 8.93
N SER A 344 -43.93 6.07 10.20
CA SER A 344 -44.94 5.54 11.13
C SER A 344 -45.11 6.58 12.23
N SER A 345 -46.08 7.44 11.98
CA SER A 345 -46.67 8.41 12.90
C SER A 345 -47.24 7.74 14.16
N GLU A 346 -46.93 8.38 15.29
CA GLU A 346 -47.85 8.81 16.36
C GLU A 346 -48.95 7.84 16.85
N SER A 347 -48.91 7.53 18.14
CA SER A 347 -50.06 7.79 19.01
C SER A 347 -49.58 7.97 20.45
N ASP A 348 -50.11 9.02 21.06
CA ASP A 348 -50.10 9.32 22.47
C ASP A 348 -50.53 8.11 23.33
N ASP A 349 -50.02 8.01 24.55
CA ASP A 349 -50.91 8.01 25.70
C ASP A 349 -50.17 8.24 27.02
N LEU A 350 -50.83 9.07 27.81
CA LEU A 350 -50.54 9.47 29.19
C LEU A 350 -50.60 8.25 30.11
N GLU A 351 -49.68 8.14 31.08
CA GLU A 351 -50.10 7.93 32.46
C GLU A 351 -48.97 8.17 33.47
N SER A 352 -49.37 8.93 34.49
CA SER A 352 -48.71 9.19 35.76
C SER A 352 -48.35 7.94 36.55
N SER A 353 -47.23 7.96 37.27
CA SER A 353 -47.23 7.60 38.69
C SER A 353 -45.94 8.03 39.38
N GLU A 354 -46.13 8.70 40.50
CA GLU A 354 -45.17 9.00 41.56
C GLU A 354 -44.62 7.70 42.21
N ALA A 355 -43.37 7.74 42.66
CA ALA A 355 -42.82 7.07 43.85
C ALA A 355 -41.33 7.44 43.93
N GLU A 356 -40.92 8.35 44.82
CA GLU A 356 -40.51 8.10 46.22
C GLU A 356 -39.32 7.15 46.41
N CYS A 357 -38.31 7.69 47.11
CA CYS A 357 -37.33 7.02 47.99
C CYS A 357 -36.32 6.06 47.33
N SER A 358 -35.04 6.00 47.72
CA SER A 358 -34.32 6.55 48.89
C SER A 358 -32.82 6.29 48.71
N ASP A 359 -32.01 7.15 49.31
CA ASP A 359 -30.61 6.91 49.68
C ASP A 359 -30.42 5.64 50.53
N SER A 360 -29.20 5.08 50.49
CA SER A 360 -28.44 4.16 51.39
C SER A 360 -27.79 3.06 50.53
N ASP A 361 -26.50 2.76 50.52
CA ASP A 361 -25.31 3.12 51.33
C ASP A 361 -24.07 3.18 50.41
#